data_AF-A0A353RAA8-F1
#
_entry.id   AF-A0A353RAA8-F1
#
_cell.length_a   1.000
_cell.length_b   1.000
_cell.length_c   1.000
_cell.angle_alpha   90.00
_cell.angle_beta   90.00
_cell.angle_gamma   90.00
#
_symmetry.space_group_name_H-M   'P 1'
#
loop_
_entity.id
_entity.type
_entity.pdbx_description
1 polymer ?
#
loop_
_entity_poly.entity_id
_entity_poly.type
_entity_poly.pdbx_seq_one_letter_code
_entity_poly.pdbx_strand_id
1 'polypeptide(L)'
;MRNSESMTPKGCIFDIRRYAIHDGPGIRLNVFFKGCPLHCQWCHNPEGQDPLPGLIFNQSRCLGCRACKDYTLPQACPSGALETCGTWMDVDQVLQTALREKLFFDRSGGGITCTGGEPLMQPGFLVSLLAAC
;
A
#
# COMPACT_ATOMS: atom_id res chain seq x y z
N MET A 1 -36.37 9.30 -4.73
CA MET A 1 -35.58 9.87 -3.62
C MET A 1 -34.23 9.19 -3.66
N ARG A 2 -33.15 9.98 -3.82
CA ARG A 2 -31.72 9.65 -3.99
C ARG A 2 -31.34 8.17 -4.12
N ASN A 3 -31.08 7.75 -5.36
CA ASN A 3 -30.15 6.65 -5.64
C ASN A 3 -28.77 7.08 -5.13
N SER A 4 -28.36 6.61 -3.96
CA SER A 4 -26.95 6.64 -3.57
C SER A 4 -26.34 5.31 -3.99
N GLU A 5 -25.65 5.29 -5.12
CA GLU A 5 -24.58 4.32 -5.31
C GLU A 5 -23.65 4.49 -4.09
N SER A 6 -23.58 3.47 -3.24
CA SER A 6 -22.65 3.49 -2.10
C SER A 6 -21.25 3.52 -2.68
N MET A 7 -20.59 4.68 -2.67
CA MET A 7 -19.17 4.74 -3.00
C MET A 7 -18.43 3.83 -2.03
N THR A 8 -17.90 2.72 -2.55
CA THR A 8 -17.00 1.85 -1.80
C THR A 8 -15.83 2.69 -1.32
N PRO A 9 -15.46 2.61 -0.04
CA PRO A 9 -14.34 3.38 0.49
C PRO A 9 -13.06 3.00 -0.26
N LYS A 10 -12.19 3.97 -0.51
CA LYS A 10 -10.82 3.75 -1.03
C LYS A 10 -9.83 3.71 0.12
N GLY A 11 -8.76 2.93 -0.04
CA GLY A 11 -7.64 2.88 0.89
C GLY A 11 -6.37 3.46 0.27
N CYS A 12 -5.58 4.20 1.05
CA CYS A 12 -4.24 4.63 0.67
C CYS A 12 -3.25 3.53 1.05
N ILE A 13 -2.72 2.83 0.06
CA ILE A 13 -1.84 1.67 0.20
C ILE A 13 -0.41 2.10 -0.10
N PHE A 14 0.48 1.90 0.87
CA PHE A 14 1.91 2.13 0.76
C PHE A 14 2.55 1.16 -0.24
N ASP A 15 2.25 -0.13 -0.09
CA ASP A 15 2.87 -1.21 -0.87
C ASP A 15 2.06 -2.51 -0.76
N ILE A 16 2.27 -3.44 -1.71
CA ILE A 16 1.75 -4.81 -1.63
C ILE A 16 2.90 -5.79 -1.86
N ARG A 17 3.22 -6.59 -0.84
CA ARG A 17 4.31 -7.57 -0.88
C ARG A 17 3.75 -8.98 -0.95
N ARG A 18 4.33 -9.80 -1.83
CA ARG A 18 3.97 -11.20 -2.07
C ARG A 18 4.91 -12.13 -1.32
N TYR A 19 4.46 -13.35 -1.06
CA TYR A 19 5.28 -14.43 -0.48
C TYR A 19 5.79 -14.19 0.94
N ALA A 20 5.04 -13.46 1.76
CA ALA A 20 5.37 -13.33 3.17
C ALA A 20 5.06 -14.64 3.92
N ILE A 21 6.02 -15.13 4.72
CA ILE A 21 5.91 -16.40 5.46
C ILE A 21 5.96 -16.24 6.99
N HIS A 22 6.17 -15.01 7.46
CA HIS A 22 6.34 -14.70 8.89
C HIS A 22 5.14 -13.95 9.48
N ASP A 23 4.22 -13.47 8.64
CA ASP A 23 3.09 -12.60 9.02
C ASP A 23 1.75 -13.37 9.13
N GLY A 24 1.83 -14.65 9.48
CA GLY A 24 0.69 -15.55 9.63
C GLY A 24 0.96 -16.95 9.07
N PRO A 25 -0.01 -17.88 9.23
CA PRO A 25 0.09 -19.22 8.66
C PRO A 25 0.03 -19.20 7.13
N GLY A 26 0.77 -20.12 6.51
CA GLY A 26 0.82 -20.23 5.05
C GLY A 26 1.53 -19.06 4.37
N ILE A 27 1.37 -18.96 3.06
CA ILE A 27 1.95 -17.89 2.24
C ILE A 27 0.99 -16.71 2.23
N ARG A 28 1.48 -15.54 2.64
CA ARG A 28 0.69 -14.33 2.83
C ARG A 28 1.01 -13.28 1.75
N LEU A 29 -0.01 -12.52 1.38
CA LEU A 29 0.13 -11.26 0.67
C LEU A 29 -0.08 -10.13 1.68
N ASN A 30 0.96 -9.34 1.89
CA ASN A 30 0.92 -8.23 2.83
C ASN A 30 0.45 -6.97 2.09
N VAL A 31 -0.63 -6.37 2.58
CA VAL A 31 -1.12 -5.07 2.13
C VAL A 31 -0.68 -4.04 3.16
N PHE A 32 0.29 -3.20 2.79
CA PHE A 32 0.82 -2.16 3.66
C PHE A 32 -0.02 -0.89 3.50
N PHE A 33 -0.76 -0.51 4.53
CA PHE A 33 -1.57 0.70 4.59
C PHE A 33 -0.68 1.92 4.90
N LYS A 34 -1.03 3.08 4.36
CA LYS A 34 -0.52 4.39 4.82
C LYS A 34 -1.30 4.90 6.02
N GLY A 35 -0.70 5.83 6.76
CA GLY A 35 -1.26 6.40 7.98
C GLY A 35 -0.85 5.61 9.21
N CYS A 36 -0.18 6.24 10.17
CA CYS A 36 0.07 5.66 11.49
C CYS A 36 -0.04 6.77 12.55
N PRO A 37 -0.79 6.57 13.65
CA PRO A 37 -0.90 7.59 14.70
C PRO A 37 0.36 7.65 15.58
N LEU A 38 1.23 6.65 15.49
CA LEU A 38 2.44 6.54 16.28
C LEU A 38 3.63 7.19 15.57
N HIS A 39 4.58 7.67 16.37
CA HIS A 39 5.84 8.28 15.94
C HIS A 39 7.03 7.55 16.57
N CYS A 40 7.12 6.25 16.29
CA CYS A 40 8.16 5.38 16.83
C CYS A 40 9.55 5.91 16.48
N GLN A 41 10.48 5.93 17.46
CA GLN A 41 11.89 6.33 17.25
C GLN A 41 12.61 5.45 16.22
N TRP A 42 12.12 4.23 16.03
CA TRP A 42 12.64 3.20 15.13
C TRP A 42 11.57 2.77 14.12
N CYS A 43 10.76 3.70 13.62
CA CYS A 43 9.82 3.38 12.56
C CYS A 43 10.58 2.80 11.35
N HIS A 44 10.22 1.59 10.92
CA HIS A 44 10.86 0.95 9.78
C HIS A 44 10.52 1.63 8.45
N ASN A 45 9.38 2.31 8.39
CA ASN A 45 8.85 2.99 7.19
C ASN A 45 8.22 4.34 7.59
N PRO A 46 9.01 5.34 8.00
CA PRO A 46 8.49 6.65 8.41
C PRO A 46 7.69 7.35 7.30
N GLU A 47 8.01 7.10 6.04
CA GLU A 47 7.27 7.57 4.87
C GLU A 47 5.83 7.04 4.79
N GLY A 48 5.53 5.94 5.50
CA GLY A 48 4.20 5.34 5.61
C GLY A 48 3.30 6.02 6.65
N GLN A 49 3.82 6.92 7.48
CA GLN A 49 3.06 7.52 8.59
C GLN A 49 2.03 8.56 8.13
N ASP A 50 2.34 9.35 7.09
CA ASP A 50 1.37 10.28 6.50
C ASP A 50 0.24 9.46 5.84
N PRO A 51 -1.05 9.74 6.12
CA PRO A 51 -2.16 9.00 5.50
C PRO A 51 -2.32 9.28 4.00
N LEU A 52 -1.74 10.36 3.48
CA LEU A 52 -1.87 10.77 2.09
C LEU A 52 -0.70 10.27 1.22
N PRO A 53 -0.92 10.12 -0.10
CA PRO A 53 0.18 9.95 -1.04
C PRO A 53 1.17 11.12 -0.95
N GLY A 54 2.46 10.81 -0.91
CA GLY A 54 3.54 11.80 -0.84
C GLY A 54 4.67 11.46 -1.80
N LEU A 55 5.61 12.39 -1.97
CA LEU A 55 6.82 12.14 -2.75
C LEU A 55 7.93 11.65 -1.82
N ILE A 56 8.66 10.62 -2.25
CA ILE A 56 9.88 10.16 -1.60
C ILE A 56 11.07 10.37 -2.53
N PHE A 57 12.16 10.89 -1.98
CA PHE A 57 13.40 11.11 -2.71
C PHE A 57 14.55 10.30 -2.11
N ASN A 58 15.11 9.39 -2.90
CA ASN A 58 16.28 8.61 -2.55
C ASN A 58 17.51 9.18 -3.26
N GLN A 59 18.34 9.93 -2.51
CA GLN A 59 19.55 10.56 -3.01
C GLN A 59 20.53 9.55 -3.63
N SER A 60 20.64 8.33 -3.08
CA SER A 60 21.57 7.31 -3.58
C SER A 60 21.23 6.79 -4.98
N ARG A 61 19.96 6.91 -5.39
CA ARG A 61 19.48 6.52 -6.73
C ARG A 61 19.52 7.69 -7.72
N CYS A 62 19.79 8.92 -7.28
CA CYS A 62 19.68 10.10 -8.13
C CYS A 62 20.85 10.22 -9.10
N LEU A 63 20.54 10.30 -10.40
CA LEU A 63 21.55 10.48 -11.46
C LEU A 63 21.92 11.96 -11.71
N GLY A 64 21.33 12.91 -10.99
CA GLY A 64 21.55 14.34 -11.22
C GLY A 64 20.99 14.87 -12.56
N CYS A 65 20.13 14.10 -13.24
CA CYS A 65 19.65 14.39 -14.60
C CYS A 65 18.65 15.56 -14.71
N ARG A 66 18.07 16.01 -13.59
CA ARG A 66 17.08 17.10 -13.51
C ARG A 66 15.79 16.89 -14.33
N ALA A 67 15.51 15.66 -14.76
CA ALA A 67 14.30 15.35 -15.55
C ALA A 67 12.99 15.50 -14.75
N CYS A 68 13.02 15.24 -13.44
CA CYS A 68 11.85 15.33 -12.55
C CYS A 68 11.40 16.77 -12.20
N LYS A 69 11.90 17.77 -12.94
CA LYS A 69 11.79 19.21 -12.62
C LYS A 69 12.22 19.44 -11.16
N ASP A 70 11.78 20.50 -10.49
CA ASP A 70 12.14 20.82 -9.09
C ASP A 70 11.55 19.81 -8.08
N TYR A 71 11.79 18.51 -8.29
CA TYR A 71 11.31 17.38 -7.52
C TYR A 71 9.78 17.27 -7.40
N THR A 72 9.06 17.74 -8.42
CA THR A 72 7.58 17.74 -8.44
C THR A 72 6.97 16.70 -9.37
N LEU A 73 7.78 16.08 -10.25
CA LEU A 73 7.30 15.16 -11.29
C LEU A 73 8.00 13.79 -11.19
N PRO A 74 7.58 12.90 -10.28
CA PRO A 74 8.22 11.60 -10.02
C PRO A 74 8.32 10.72 -11.27
N GLN A 75 7.27 10.68 -12.09
CA GLN A 75 7.23 9.88 -13.32
C GLN A 75 8.28 10.27 -14.38
N ALA A 76 8.86 11.48 -14.27
CA ALA A 76 9.95 11.91 -15.13
C ALA A 76 11.33 11.52 -14.59
N CYS A 77 11.43 10.89 -13.41
CA CYS A 77 12.69 10.43 -12.84
C CYS A 77 13.08 9.05 -13.41
N PRO A 78 14.06 8.96 -14.33
CA PRO A 78 14.39 7.70 -15.00
C PRO A 78 15.01 6.65 -14.07
N SER A 79 15.63 7.06 -12.97
CA SER A 79 16.22 6.13 -12.00
C SER A 79 15.27 5.70 -10.89
N GLY A 80 14.05 6.28 -10.84
CA GLY A 80 13.14 6.16 -9.71
C GLY A 80 13.73 6.71 -8.40
N ALA A 81 14.67 7.65 -8.48
CA ALA A 81 15.13 8.36 -7.28
C ALA A 81 14.02 9.21 -6.65
N LEU A 82 13.06 9.67 -7.45
CA LEU A 82 11.86 10.37 -6.99
C LEU A 82 10.65 9.51 -7.35
N GLU A 83 9.91 9.04 -6.35
CA GLU A 83 8.76 8.14 -6.51
C GLU A 83 7.58 8.64 -5.67
N THR A 84 6.36 8.28 -6.09
CA THR A 84 5.16 8.49 -5.26
C THR A 84 5.05 7.37 -4.25
N CYS A 85 4.98 7.73 -2.98
CA CYS A 85 4.74 6.85 -1.86
C CYS A 85 3.26 6.88 -1.48
N GLY A 86 2.57 5.76 -1.69
CA GLY A 86 1.13 5.63 -1.45
C GLY A 86 0.31 5.74 -2.73
N THR A 87 -0.63 4.81 -2.89
CA THR A 87 -1.60 4.79 -4.00
C THR A 87 -3.00 4.59 -3.45
N TRP A 88 -3.97 5.37 -3.93
CA TRP A 88 -5.38 5.12 -3.65
C TRP A 88 -5.84 3.89 -4.41
N MET A 89 -6.34 2.89 -3.68
CA MET A 89 -6.84 1.64 -4.23
C MET A 89 -8.26 1.37 -3.76
N ASP A 90 -9.07 0.84 -4.67
CA ASP A 90 -10.37 0.22 -4.37
C ASP A 90 -10.16 -1.24 -3.93
N VAL A 91 -11.14 -1.81 -3.22
CA VAL A 91 -11.09 -3.19 -2.70
C VAL A 91 -10.80 -4.18 -3.83
N ASP A 92 -11.47 -4.01 -4.97
CA ASP A 92 -11.29 -4.87 -6.15
C ASP A 92 -9.84 -4.86 -6.66
N GLN A 93 -9.16 -3.72 -6.62
CA GLN A 93 -7.77 -3.63 -7.09
C GLN A 93 -6.83 -4.43 -6.18
N VAL A 94 -7.07 -4.43 -4.87
CA VAL A 94 -6.32 -5.25 -3.90
C VAL A 94 -6.64 -6.73 -4.10
N LEU A 95 -7.92 -7.09 -4.22
CA LEU A 95 -8.34 -8.48 -4.44
C LEU A 95 -7.81 -9.04 -5.76
N GLN A 96 -7.81 -8.28 -6.85
CA GLN A 96 -7.20 -8.71 -8.11
C GLN A 96 -5.71 -8.98 -7.97
N THR A 97 -5.02 -8.24 -7.11
CA THR A 97 -3.60 -8.49 -6.81
C THR A 97 -3.43 -9.77 -6.00
N ALA A 98 -4.35 -10.05 -5.06
CA ALA A 98 -4.36 -11.25 -4.23
C ALA A 98 -4.76 -12.52 -4.99
N LEU A 99 -5.73 -12.44 -5.90
CA LEU A 99 -6.22 -13.56 -6.70
C LEU A 99 -5.14 -14.13 -7.64
N ARG A 100 -4.15 -13.32 -8.03
CA ARG A 100 -2.96 -13.80 -8.76
C ARG A 100 -2.14 -14.82 -7.95
N GLU A 101 -2.27 -14.80 -6.63
CA GLU A 101 -1.58 -15.71 -5.71
C GLU A 101 -2.47 -16.87 -5.22
N LYS A 102 -3.67 -17.05 -5.81
CA LYS A 102 -4.66 -18.03 -5.37
C LYS A 102 -4.09 -19.44 -5.19
N LEU A 103 -3.27 -19.91 -6.14
CA LEU A 103 -2.65 -21.25 -6.05
C LEU A 103 -1.80 -21.42 -4.78
N PHE A 104 -1.10 -20.36 -4.36
CA PHE A 104 -0.29 -20.39 -3.15
C PHE A 104 -1.17 -20.37 -1.90
N PHE A 105 -2.24 -19.57 -1.89
CA PHE A 105 -3.20 -19.56 -0.79
C PHE A 105 -3.86 -20.94 -0.62
N ASP A 106 -4.37 -21.52 -1.70
CA ASP A 106 -5.08 -22.81 -1.69
C ASP A 106 -4.16 -23.96 -1.19
N ARG A 107 -2.86 -23.93 -1.52
CA ARG A 107 -1.90 -24.97 -1.11
C ARG A 107 -1.34 -24.79 0.31
N SER A 108 -1.20 -23.55 0.75
CA SER A 108 -0.55 -23.24 2.03
C SER A 108 -1.52 -22.91 3.17
N GLY A 109 -2.81 -22.75 2.88
CA GLY A 109 -3.78 -22.18 3.83
C GLY A 109 -3.52 -20.70 4.12
N GLY A 110 -2.91 -20.00 3.16
CA GLY A 110 -2.49 -18.60 3.27
C GLY A 110 -3.60 -17.58 3.04
N GLY A 111 -3.23 -16.32 2.82
CA GLY A 111 -4.21 -15.26 2.55
C GLY A 111 -3.63 -13.85 2.65
N ILE A 112 -4.48 -12.87 2.96
CA ILE A 112 -4.08 -11.45 3.04
C ILE A 112 -3.79 -11.04 4.48
N THR A 113 -2.63 -10.42 4.73
CA THR A 113 -2.33 -9.70 5.98
C THR A 113 -2.40 -8.20 5.73
N CYS A 114 -3.21 -7.49 6.51
CA CYS A 114 -3.24 -6.03 6.52
C CYS A 114 -2.21 -5.51 7.53
N THR A 115 -1.25 -4.71 7.07
CA THR A 115 -0.11 -4.20 7.86
C THR A 115 0.25 -2.79 7.37
N GLY A 116 1.48 -2.30 7.60
CA GLY A 116 1.97 -1.00 7.13
C GLY A 116 2.15 -0.01 8.27
N GLY A 117 1.51 1.15 8.15
CA GLY A 117 1.30 2.05 9.27
C GLY A 117 0.36 1.40 10.30
N GLU A 118 -0.86 1.94 10.40
CA GLU A 118 -1.91 1.40 11.25
C GLU A 118 -3.19 1.21 10.42
N PRO A 119 -3.53 -0.02 10.03
CA PRO A 119 -4.74 -0.31 9.26
C PRO A 119 -6.03 0.27 9.89
N LEU A 120 -6.08 0.39 11.22
CA LEU A 120 -7.23 0.97 11.93
C LEU A 120 -7.41 2.49 11.69
N MET A 121 -6.45 3.19 11.07
CA MET A 121 -6.65 4.56 10.59
C MET A 121 -7.54 4.64 9.33
N GLN A 122 -7.77 3.50 8.65
CA GLN A 122 -8.61 3.42 7.46
C GLN A 122 -9.73 2.36 7.63
N PRO A 123 -10.55 2.47 8.69
CA PRO A 123 -11.43 1.37 9.12
C PRO A 123 -12.50 1.02 8.09
N GLY A 124 -13.05 2.00 7.37
CA GLY A 124 -14.05 1.76 6.33
C GLY A 124 -13.52 0.88 5.21
N PHE A 125 -12.33 1.21 4.68
CA PHE A 125 -11.67 0.41 3.65
C PHE A 125 -11.26 -0.98 4.17
N LEU A 126 -10.67 -1.04 5.37
CA LEU A 126 -10.25 -2.29 5.99
C LEU A 126 -11.41 -3.28 6.14
N VAL A 127 -12.56 -2.82 6.67
CA VAL A 127 -13.75 -3.67 6.82
C VAL A 127 -14.26 -4.15 5.46
N SER A 128 -14.34 -3.27 4.47
CA SER A 128 -14.77 -3.65 3.12
C SER A 128 -13.82 -4.66 2.46
N LEU A 129 -12.51 -4.53 2.67
CA LEU A 129 -11.51 -5.48 2.16
C LEU A 129 -11.66 -6.85 2.82
N LEU A 130 -11.76 -6.89 4.16
CA LEU A 130 -11.90 -8.15 4.91
C LEU A 130 -13.21 -8.87 4.60
N ALA A 131 -14.31 -8.13 4.41
CA ALA A 131 -15.61 -8.70 4.07
C ALA A 131 -15.66 -9.31 2.66
N ALA A 132 -14.73 -8.93 1.78
CA ALA A 132 -14.67 -9.40 0.40
C ALA A 132 -13.63 -10.53 0.18
N CYS A 133 -12.91 -10.93 1.23
CA CYS A 133 -11.99 -12.07 1.24
C CYS A 133 -12.73 -13.39 1.53
#